data_AF-A0A7S4G2L1-F1
#
_entry.id   AF-A0A7S4G2L1-F1
#
_cell.length_a   1.000
_cell.length_b   1.000
_cell.length_c   1.000
_cell.angle_alpha   90.00
_cell.angle_beta   90.00
_cell.angle_gamma   90.00
#
_symmetry.space_group_name_H-M   'P 1'
#
loop_
_entity.id
_entity.type
_entity.pdbx_description
1 polymer ?
#
loop_
_entity_poly.entity_id
_entity_poly.type
_entity_poly.pdbx_seq_one_letter_code
_entity_poly.pdbx_strand_id
1 'polypeptide(L)'
;MQCARPLLHMLAQLLNWVESHGVWPEQLATGYIPLIPKGEGSEPLQLRPLSVLSAIYGAWSGIRLRDCLIWQEKWVHRNAFAFRPQKSALDAATLLAALIERAHLLKQALSGAGTDYVKCFDLIPQQISFRMAREFGLDPKPQAALEAMYQQLHRAC
;
A
#
# COMPACT_ATOMS: atom_id res chain seq x y z
N MET A 1 -24.69 24.25 4.36
CA MET A 1 -24.10 22.88 4.36
C MET A 1 -25.10 21.73 4.11
N GLN A 2 -26.38 21.95 3.80
CA GLN A 2 -27.36 20.86 3.58
C GLN A 2 -27.23 20.15 2.21
N CYS A 3 -26.63 20.79 1.20
CA CYS A 3 -26.56 20.26 -0.17
C CYS A 3 -25.52 19.12 -0.36
N ALA A 4 -24.56 18.96 0.57
CA ALA A 4 -23.51 17.95 0.44
C ALA A 4 -23.95 16.54 0.85
N ARG A 5 -24.97 16.42 1.72
CA ARG A 5 -25.39 15.14 2.29
C ARG A 5 -25.93 14.16 1.23
N PRO A 6 -26.78 14.58 0.27
CA PRO A 6 -27.23 13.69 -0.80
C PRO A 6 -26.08 13.19 -1.67
N LEU A 7 -25.13 14.05 -2.02
CA LEU A 7 -23.97 13.67 -2.84
C LEU A 7 -23.08 12.65 -2.12
N LEU A 8 -22.78 12.87 -0.83
CA LEU A 8 -22.02 11.92 -0.03
C LEU A 8 -22.74 10.57 0.10
N HIS A 9 -24.08 10.58 0.20
CA HIS A 9 -24.86 9.36 0.22
C HIS A 9 -24.76 8.59 -1.11
N MET A 10 -24.85 9.28 -2.25
CA MET A 10 -24.66 8.66 -3.56
C MET A 10 -23.25 8.08 -3.73
N LEU A 11 -22.22 8.79 -3.27
CA LEU A 11 -20.85 8.27 -3.28
C LEU A 11 -20.70 7.02 -2.42
N ALA A 12 -21.30 7.00 -1.22
CA ALA A 12 -21.30 5.81 -0.38
C ALA A 12 -22.03 4.63 -1.04
N GLN A 13 -23.18 4.88 -1.69
CA GLN A 13 -23.91 3.87 -2.45
C GLN A 13 -23.06 3.31 -3.59
N LEU A 14 -22.38 4.17 -4.35
CA LEU A 14 -21.47 3.77 -5.42
C LEU A 14 -20.35 2.86 -4.89
N LEU A 15 -19.65 3.27 -3.83
CA LEU A 15 -18.54 2.50 -3.27
C LEU A 15 -18.98 1.15 -2.69
N ASN A 16 -20.15 1.11 -2.02
CA ASN A 16 -20.73 -0.15 -1.55
C ASN A 16 -21.12 -1.08 -2.71
N TRP A 17 -21.61 -0.50 -3.81
CA TRP A 17 -21.94 -1.26 -5.02
C TRP A 17 -20.67 -1.84 -5.65
N VAL A 18 -19.61 -1.04 -5.79
CA VAL A 18 -18.29 -1.46 -6.29
C VAL A 18 -17.75 -2.62 -5.46
N GLU A 19 -17.81 -2.55 -4.13
CA GLU A 19 -17.36 -3.63 -3.24
C GLU A 19 -18.18 -4.91 -3.35
N SER A 20 -19.47 -4.79 -3.68
CA SER A 20 -20.35 -5.95 -3.80
C SER A 20 -20.23 -6.64 -5.16
N HIS A 21 -19.87 -5.91 -6.21
CA HIS A 21 -19.82 -6.42 -7.58
C HIS A 21 -18.40 -6.59 -8.12
N GLY A 22 -17.39 -5.96 -7.49
CA GLY A 22 -16.01 -5.99 -7.97
C GLY A 22 -15.87 -5.34 -9.35
N VAL A 23 -16.55 -4.22 -9.59
CA VAL A 23 -16.48 -3.49 -10.87
C VAL A 23 -16.40 -2.00 -10.57
N TRP A 24 -15.38 -1.33 -11.10
CA TRP A 24 -15.29 0.13 -11.05
C TRP A 24 -15.85 0.77 -12.32
N PRO A 25 -16.48 1.94 -12.23
CA PRO A 25 -16.70 2.80 -13.40
C PRO A 25 -15.37 3.11 -14.09
N GLU A 26 -15.35 3.05 -15.42
CA GLU A 26 -14.15 3.26 -16.25
C GLU A 26 -13.45 4.59 -15.93
N GLN A 27 -14.23 5.65 -15.69
CA GLN A 27 -13.74 6.98 -15.35
C GLN A 27 -12.97 7.00 -14.02
N LEU A 28 -13.28 6.08 -13.09
CA LEU A 28 -12.57 5.95 -11.82
C LEU A 28 -11.36 5.02 -11.90
N ALA A 29 -11.32 4.17 -12.93
CA ALA A 29 -10.23 3.25 -13.23
C ALA A 29 -9.17 3.83 -14.17
N THR A 30 -9.25 5.13 -14.49
CA THR A 30 -8.21 5.82 -15.25
C THR A 30 -7.26 6.53 -14.28
N GLY A 31 -5.97 6.18 -14.36
CA GLY A 31 -4.89 6.80 -13.59
C GLY A 31 -3.94 7.62 -14.45
N TYR A 32 -3.37 8.67 -13.88
CA TYR A 32 -2.30 9.46 -14.49
C TYR A 32 -0.94 9.05 -13.91
N ILE A 33 0.12 9.06 -14.72
CA ILE A 33 1.49 8.74 -14.28
C ILE A 33 2.39 9.97 -14.31
N PRO A 34 2.40 10.83 -13.27
CA PRO A 34 3.44 11.83 -13.13
C PRO A 34 4.81 11.19 -12.89
N LEU A 35 5.83 11.80 -13.48
CA LEU A 35 7.24 11.50 -13.22
C LEU A 35 7.76 12.43 -12.13
N ILE A 36 8.10 11.87 -10.96
CA ILE A 36 8.60 12.64 -9.82
C ILE A 36 10.12 12.47 -9.68
N PRO A 37 10.92 13.55 -9.66
CA PRO A 37 12.36 13.47 -9.46
C PRO A 37 12.76 12.84 -8.11
N LYS A 38 13.77 11.98 -8.14
CA LYS A 38 14.49 11.47 -6.96
C LYS A 38 15.66 12.42 -6.68
N GLY A 39 15.36 13.61 -6.15
CA GLY A 39 16.35 14.68 -5.93
C GLY A 39 16.37 15.70 -7.08
N GLU A 40 17.54 16.25 -7.41
CA GLU A 40 17.69 17.31 -8.44
C GLU A 40 17.85 16.79 -9.87
N GLY A 41 17.86 15.47 -10.06
CA GLY A 41 18.13 14.85 -11.34
C GLY A 41 16.89 14.66 -12.23
N SER A 42 17.03 14.94 -13.54
CA SER A 42 15.99 14.80 -14.57
C SER A 42 16.15 13.57 -15.47
N GLU A 43 17.17 12.74 -15.21
CA GLU A 43 17.42 11.54 -16.02
C GLU A 43 16.31 10.48 -15.82
N PRO A 44 15.98 9.66 -16.84
CA PRO A 44 14.89 8.69 -16.75
C PRO A 44 14.98 7.72 -15.55
N LEU A 45 16.18 7.32 -15.15
CA LEU A 45 16.40 6.45 -13.98
C LEU A 45 16.28 7.18 -12.63
N GLN A 46 16.29 8.51 -12.65
CA GLN A 46 16.12 9.37 -11.48
C GLN A 46 14.67 9.81 -11.30
N LEU A 47 13.77 9.44 -12.22
CA LEU A 47 12.35 9.73 -12.12
C LEU A 47 11.59 8.53 -11.55
N ARG A 48 10.62 8.81 -10.68
CA ARG A 48 9.69 7.81 -10.13
C ARG A 48 8.33 8.00 -10.78
N PRO A 49 7.86 7.05 -11.60
CA PRO A 49 6.47 7.04 -12.02
C PRO A 49 5.60 6.73 -10.81
N LEU A 50 4.65 7.60 -10.48
CA LEU A 50 3.62 7.30 -9.48
C LEU A 50 2.27 7.19 -10.17
N SER A 51 1.49 6.16 -9.87
CA SER A 51 0.10 6.11 -10.35
C SER A 51 -0.78 6.97 -9.45
N VAL A 52 -1.35 8.05 -10.00
CA VAL A 52 -2.33 8.91 -9.32
C VAL A 52 -3.73 8.58 -9.84
N LEU A 53 -4.61 8.18 -8.94
CA LEU A 53 -6.00 7.80 -9.24
C LEU A 53 -6.97 8.90 -8.81
N SER A 54 -8.24 8.75 -9.20
CA SER A 54 -9.31 9.68 -8.84
C SER A 54 -9.40 9.91 -7.32
N ALA A 55 -9.82 11.11 -6.90
CA ALA A 55 -10.04 11.42 -5.48
C ALA A 55 -11.09 10.49 -4.83
N ILE A 56 -12.04 9.97 -5.61
CA ILE A 56 -13.05 9.00 -5.15
C ILE A 56 -12.37 7.67 -4.79
N TYR A 57 -11.48 7.17 -5.66
CA TYR A 57 -10.68 5.99 -5.34
C TYR A 57 -9.78 6.25 -4.13
N GLY A 58 -9.11 7.41 -4.06
CA GLY A 58 -8.27 7.78 -2.93
C GLY A 58 -9.04 7.81 -1.60
N ALA A 59 -10.27 8.31 -1.61
CA ALA A 59 -11.15 8.29 -0.44
C ALA A 59 -11.51 6.85 -0.03
N TRP A 60 -11.90 6.02 -1.00
CA TRP A 60 -12.18 4.60 -0.75
C TRP A 60 -10.95 3.85 -0.20
N SER A 61 -9.78 4.02 -0.84
CA SER A 61 -8.55 3.34 -0.41
C SER A 61 -8.12 3.80 0.97
N GLY A 62 -8.26 5.09 1.30
CA GLY A 62 -7.97 5.61 2.63
C GLY A 62 -8.93 5.07 3.70
N ILE A 63 -10.21 4.88 3.38
CA ILE A 63 -11.17 4.27 4.29
C ILE A 63 -10.79 2.82 4.56
N ARG A 64 -10.58 2.01 3.50
CA ARG A 64 -10.27 0.58 3.60
C ARG A 64 -8.87 0.27 4.09
N LEU A 65 -7.92 1.20 3.94
CA LEU A 65 -6.59 1.05 4.53
C LEU A 65 -6.67 0.83 6.04
N ARG A 66 -7.60 1.48 6.75
CA ARG A 66 -7.78 1.28 8.20
C ARG A 66 -8.17 -0.15 8.53
N ASP A 67 -9.11 -0.72 7.78
CA ASP A 67 -9.56 -2.11 7.93
C ASP A 67 -8.40 -3.08 7.61
N CYS A 68 -7.66 -2.81 6.53
CA CYS A 68 -6.48 -3.58 6.14
C CYS A 68 -5.36 -3.53 7.19
N LEU A 69 -5.12 -2.39 7.84
CA LEU A 69 -4.10 -2.28 8.88
C LEU A 69 -4.48 -3.11 10.11
N ILE A 70 -5.74 -3.07 10.54
CA ILE A 70 -6.23 -3.91 11.65
C ILE A 70 -6.06 -5.40 11.32
N TRP A 71 -6.34 -5.79 10.07
CA TRP A 71 -6.13 -7.16 9.61
C TRP A 71 -4.64 -7.54 9.56
N GLN A 72 -3.78 -6.68 9.00
CA GLN A 72 -2.34 -6.89 8.88
C GLN A 72 -1.67 -7.12 10.25
N GLU A 73 -2.06 -6.34 11.27
CA GLU A 73 -1.50 -6.44 12.62
C GLU A 73 -1.73 -7.79 13.29
N LYS A 74 -2.68 -8.62 12.80
CA LYS A 74 -2.95 -9.95 13.35
C LYS A 74 -1.86 -10.98 13.03
N TRP A 75 -1.09 -10.77 11.96
CA TRP A 75 -0.16 -11.79 11.44
C TRP A 75 1.20 -11.23 11.03
N VAL A 76 1.36 -9.92 10.87
CA VAL A 76 2.62 -9.31 10.46
C VAL A 76 3.73 -9.58 11.48
N HIS A 77 4.93 -9.88 10.98
CA HIS A 77 6.06 -10.19 11.85
C HIS A 77 6.46 -8.97 12.70
N ARG A 78 6.86 -9.20 13.97
CA ARG A 78 7.22 -8.13 14.92
C ARG A 78 8.36 -7.23 14.46
N ASN A 79 9.25 -7.74 13.60
CA ASN A 79 10.38 -6.98 13.04
C ASN A 79 10.06 -6.33 11.68
N ALA A 80 8.78 -6.29 11.26
CA ALA A 80 8.36 -5.42 10.17
C ALA A 80 8.07 -4.02 10.74
N PHE A 81 8.74 -3.00 10.20
CA PHE A 81 8.65 -1.62 10.72
C PHE A 81 7.98 -0.65 9.74
N ALA A 82 7.97 -0.94 8.45
CA ALA A 82 7.36 -0.10 7.43
C ALA A 82 5.85 -0.36 7.33
N PHE A 83 5.09 0.67 6.92
CA PHE A 83 3.64 0.61 6.65
C PHE A 83 2.80 0.04 7.80
N ARG A 84 3.17 0.38 9.04
CA ARG A 84 2.47 -0.03 10.25
C ARG A 84 2.16 1.16 11.14
N PRO A 85 1.03 1.14 11.86
CA PRO A 85 0.76 2.14 12.89
C PRO A 85 1.85 2.09 13.97
N GLN A 86 2.28 3.26 14.44
CA GLN A 86 3.21 3.39 15.58
C GLN A 86 4.57 2.67 15.39
N LYS A 87 4.98 2.43 14.14
CA LYS A 87 6.31 1.94 13.78
C LYS A 87 6.96 2.90 12.80
N SER A 88 8.28 3.00 12.91
CA SER A 88 9.09 3.91 12.12
C SER A 88 10.41 3.27 11.71
N ALA A 89 11.09 3.90 10.75
CA ALA A 89 12.45 3.53 10.39
C ALA A 89 13.42 3.71 11.57
N LEU A 90 13.12 4.65 12.48
CA LEU A 90 13.92 4.86 13.68
C LEU A 90 13.85 3.64 14.62
N ASP A 91 12.68 3.03 14.80
CA ASP A 91 12.55 1.81 15.63
C ASP A 91 13.43 0.67 15.11
N ALA A 92 13.51 0.51 13.79
CA ALA A 92 14.37 -0.48 13.15
C ALA A 92 15.86 -0.17 13.40
N ALA A 93 16.24 1.09 13.23
CA ALA A 93 17.62 1.56 13.44
C ALA A 93 18.04 1.41 14.91
N THR A 94 17.17 1.77 15.85
CA THR A 94 17.40 1.62 17.29
C THR A 94 17.54 0.15 17.69
N LEU A 95 16.68 -0.74 17.17
CA LEU A 95 16.83 -2.18 17.43
C LEU A 95 18.19 -2.70 16.93
N LEU A 96 18.59 -2.31 15.72
CA LEU A 96 19.86 -2.72 15.14
C LEU A 96 21.05 -2.19 15.97
N ALA A 97 21.01 -0.93 16.40
CA ALA A 97 22.03 -0.33 17.26
C ALA A 97 22.17 -1.09 18.58
N ALA A 98 21.05 -1.42 19.24
CA ALA A 98 21.06 -2.18 20.48
C ALA A 98 21.66 -3.59 20.32
N LEU A 99 21.41 -4.26 19.18
CA LEU A 99 22.02 -5.56 18.87
C LEU A 99 23.54 -5.44 18.68
N ILE A 100 24.00 -4.40 17.99
CA ILE A 100 25.43 -4.13 17.78
C ILE A 100 26.12 -3.81 19.11
N GLU A 101 25.54 -2.92 19.92
CA GLU A 101 26.08 -2.54 21.24
C GLU A 101 26.19 -3.76 22.17
N ARG A 102 25.16 -4.59 22.21
CA ARG A 102 25.19 -5.83 23.00
C ARG A 102 26.29 -6.78 22.56
N ALA A 103 26.44 -7.01 21.25
CA ALA A 103 27.50 -7.88 20.72
C ALA A 103 28.89 -7.32 21.08
N HIS A 104 29.06 -6.00 20.99
CA HIS A 104 30.30 -5.32 21.37
C HIS A 104 30.62 -5.51 22.86
N LEU A 105 29.65 -5.25 23.76
CA LEU A 105 29.82 -5.42 25.21
C LEU A 105 30.17 -6.85 25.61
N LEU A 106 29.55 -7.84 24.95
CA LEU A 106 29.79 -9.26 25.22
C LEU A 106 31.00 -9.84 24.46
N LYS A 107 31.71 -9.01 23.68
CA LYS A 107 32.81 -9.43 22.80
C LYS A 107 32.43 -10.58 21.86
N GLN A 108 31.19 -10.58 21.38
CA GLN A 108 30.67 -11.57 20.44
C GLN A 108 30.87 -11.09 19.00
N ALA A 109 31.24 -12.01 18.12
CA ALA A 109 31.27 -11.73 16.68
C ALA A 109 29.84 -11.55 16.16
N LEU A 110 29.60 -10.46 15.43
CA LEU A 110 28.33 -10.14 14.78
C LEU A 110 28.59 -9.84 13.30
N SER A 111 27.74 -10.36 12.43
CA SER A 111 27.72 -10.05 11.00
C SER A 111 26.30 -9.76 10.55
N GLY A 112 26.14 -9.00 9.46
CA GLY A 112 24.85 -8.63 8.91
C GLY A 112 24.87 -8.66 7.39
N ALA A 113 23.68 -8.84 6.79
CA ALA A 113 23.47 -8.78 5.35
C ALA A 113 22.36 -7.80 5.03
N GLY A 114 22.57 -6.95 4.04
CA GLY A 114 21.56 -6.03 3.50
C GLY A 114 21.05 -6.52 2.16
N THR A 115 19.74 -6.58 2.01
CA THR A 115 19.07 -6.97 0.76
C THR A 115 18.00 -5.93 0.41
N ASP A 116 17.82 -5.64 -0.87
CA ASP A 116 16.78 -4.74 -1.37
C ASP A 116 16.11 -5.32 -2.61
N TYR A 117 14.85 -4.96 -2.84
CA TYR A 117 14.06 -5.41 -3.99
C TYR A 117 14.16 -4.41 -5.13
N VAL A 118 14.49 -4.90 -6.32
CA VAL A 118 14.43 -4.09 -7.54
C VAL A 118 12.97 -3.86 -7.91
N LYS A 119 12.56 -2.58 -8.09
CA LYS A 119 11.21 -2.20 -8.53
C LYS A 119 10.10 -2.94 -7.75
N CYS A 120 10.21 -2.94 -6.42
CA CYS A 120 9.39 -3.75 -5.50
C CYS A 120 7.89 -3.73 -5.83
N PHE A 121 7.30 -2.54 -6.09
CA PHE A 121 5.87 -2.40 -6.38
C PHE A 121 5.47 -2.85 -7.79
N ASP A 122 6.36 -2.73 -8.78
CA ASP A 122 6.08 -3.11 -10.16
C ASP A 122 6.15 -4.63 -10.37
N LEU A 123 6.97 -5.31 -9.56
CA LEU A 123 7.23 -6.74 -9.66
C LEU A 123 6.38 -7.59 -8.70
N ILE A 124 5.39 -6.99 -8.03
CA ILE A 124 4.49 -7.75 -7.14
C ILE A 124 3.65 -8.73 -7.96
N PRO A 125 3.71 -10.05 -7.67
CA PRO A 125 2.87 -11.04 -8.35
C PRO A 125 1.42 -10.94 -7.84
N GLN A 126 0.64 -10.04 -8.46
CA GLN A 126 -0.71 -9.66 -8.02
C GLN A 126 -1.62 -10.86 -7.69
N GLN A 127 -1.67 -11.87 -8.58
CA GLN A 127 -2.49 -13.06 -8.37
C GLN A 127 -2.09 -13.84 -7.10
N ILE A 128 -0.80 -13.92 -6.80
CA ILE A 128 -0.30 -14.58 -5.59
C ILE A 128 -0.65 -13.74 -4.37
N SER A 129 -0.45 -12.42 -4.43
CA SER A 129 -0.77 -11.50 -3.34
C SER A 129 -2.26 -11.51 -2.97
N PHE A 130 -3.18 -11.49 -3.94
CA PHE A 130 -4.62 -11.56 -3.67
C PHE A 130 -5.06 -12.92 -3.13
N ARG A 131 -4.48 -14.02 -3.62
CA ARG A 131 -4.74 -15.36 -3.05
C ARG A 131 -4.29 -15.42 -1.59
N MET A 132 -3.07 -14.97 -1.30
CA MET A 132 -2.58 -14.90 0.09
C MET A 132 -3.51 -14.06 0.95
N ALA A 133 -3.87 -12.85 0.53
CA ALA A 133 -4.76 -11.99 1.29
C ALA A 133 -6.09 -12.69 1.67
N ARG A 134 -6.65 -13.48 0.76
CA ARG A 134 -7.85 -14.28 0.99
C ARG A 134 -7.64 -15.38 2.04
N GLU A 135 -6.56 -16.15 1.90
CA GLU A 135 -6.19 -17.21 2.85
C GLU A 135 -5.91 -16.68 4.26
N PHE A 136 -5.30 -15.49 4.36
CA PHE A 136 -5.05 -14.79 5.62
C PHE A 136 -6.31 -14.08 6.17
N GLY A 137 -7.46 -14.19 5.51
CA GLY A 137 -8.75 -13.71 6.02
C GLY A 137 -8.98 -12.20 5.87
N LEU A 138 -8.47 -11.58 4.81
CA LEU A 138 -8.88 -10.23 4.42
C LEU A 138 -10.37 -10.24 4.05
N ASP A 139 -11.10 -9.17 4.36
CA ASP A 139 -12.51 -9.05 4.01
C ASP A 139 -12.69 -9.18 2.47
N PRO A 140 -13.53 -10.12 1.99
CA PRO A 140 -13.74 -10.34 0.56
C PRO A 140 -14.21 -9.11 -0.21
N LYS A 141 -14.97 -8.20 0.41
CA LYS A 141 -15.54 -7.01 -0.25
C LYS A 141 -14.48 -5.99 -0.68
N PRO A 142 -13.65 -5.43 0.23
CA PRO A 142 -12.56 -4.54 -0.18
C PRO A 142 -11.51 -5.27 -1.01
N GLN A 143 -11.30 -6.58 -0.79
CA GLN A 143 -10.42 -7.37 -1.64
C GLN A 143 -10.93 -7.42 -3.09
N ALA A 144 -12.20 -7.74 -3.32
CA ALA A 144 -12.78 -7.82 -4.65
C ALA A 144 -12.72 -6.47 -5.38
N ALA A 145 -13.04 -5.37 -4.68
CA ALA A 145 -12.88 -4.03 -5.24
C ALA A 145 -11.42 -3.70 -5.58
N LEU A 146 -10.45 -4.05 -4.73
CA LEU A 146 -9.04 -3.80 -5.01
C LEU A 146 -8.56 -4.62 -6.21
N GLU A 147 -8.87 -5.92 -6.22
CA GLU A 147 -8.51 -6.84 -7.29
C GLU A 147 -9.10 -6.40 -8.63
N ALA A 148 -10.36 -5.98 -8.64
CA ALA A 148 -11.01 -5.40 -9.80
C ALA A 148 -10.26 -4.17 -10.33
N MET A 149 -9.91 -3.21 -9.45
CA MET A 149 -9.14 -2.02 -9.85
C MET A 149 -7.84 -2.43 -10.54
N TYR A 150 -7.07 -3.38 -9.99
CA TYR A 150 -5.83 -3.83 -10.62
C TYR A 150 -6.04 -4.47 -12.00
N GLN A 151 -7.18 -5.11 -12.25
CA GLN A 151 -7.51 -5.73 -13.54
C GLN A 151 -7.94 -4.71 -14.60
N GLN A 152 -8.65 -3.66 -14.21
CA GLN A 152 -9.23 -2.68 -15.14
C GLN A 152 -8.47 -1.35 -15.22
N LEU A 153 -7.45 -1.15 -14.38
CA LEU A 153 -6.71 0.11 -14.30
C LEU A 153 -6.02 0.43 -15.63
N HIS A 154 -6.54 1.46 -16.29
CA HIS A 154 -5.90 2.07 -17.45
C HIS A 154 -5.03 3.23 -16.98
N ARG A 155 -3.73 3.20 -17.32
CA ARG A 155 -2.80 4.27 -16.96
C ARG A 155 -2.53 5.12 -18.20
N ALA A 156 -3.03 6.34 -18.19
CA ALA A 156 -2.74 7.34 -19.20
C ALA A 156 -1.39 8.00 -18.87
N CYS A 157 -0.50 8.03 -19.85
CA CYS A 157 0.74 8.81 -19.83
C CYS A 157 0.48 10.28 -20.18
#